data_AF-A0AAX0TPP0-F1
#
_entry.id   AF-A0AAX0TPP0-F1
#
_cell.length_a   1.000
_cell.length_b   1.000
_cell.length_c   1.000
_cell.angle_alpha   90.00
_cell.angle_beta   90.00
_cell.angle_gamma   90.00
#
_symmetry.space_group_name_H-M   'P 1'
#
loop_
_entity.id
_entity.type
_entity.pdbx_description
1 polymer ?
#
loop_
_entity_poly.entity_id
_entity_poly.type
_entity_poly.pdbx_seq_one_letter_code
_entity_poly.pdbx_strand_id
1 'polypeptide(L)' 'MMKTVNELIKDINSLTSHLHEKDFLLTWEQTPDELKQVLDVAAALKALRAENISTKVFNSGLGISVFRD' A
#
# COMPACT_ATOMS: atom_id res chain seq x y z
N MET A 1 16.68 5.31 -11.42
CA MET A 1 17.00 4.27 -10.42
C MET A 1 15.74 3.93 -9.63
N MET A 2 15.57 2.69 -9.19
CA MET A 2 14.53 2.37 -8.21
C MET A 2 14.85 3.08 -6.89
N LYS A 3 13.86 3.70 -6.25
CA LYS A 3 14.01 4.32 -4.94
C LYS A 3 14.28 3.24 -3.90
N THR A 4 15.10 3.57 -2.91
CA THR A 4 15.29 2.75 -1.71
C THR A 4 14.00 2.74 -0.87
N VAL A 5 13.85 1.73 -0.01
CA VAL A 5 12.70 1.64 0.91
C VAL A 5 12.62 2.88 1.82
N ASN A 6 13.76 3.41 2.28
CA ASN A 6 13.79 4.60 3.15
C ASN A 6 13.32 5.87 2.42
N GLU A 7 13.66 6.02 1.14
CA GLU A 7 13.13 7.12 0.32
C GLU A 7 11.63 6.98 0.11
N LEU A 8 11.14 5.76 -0.14
CA LEU A 8 9.71 5.50 -0.28
C LEU A 8 8.94 5.79 1.02
N ILE A 9 9.47 5.40 2.19
CA ILE A 9 8.87 5.72 3.50
C ILE A 9 8.79 7.23 3.70
N LYS A 10 9.84 7.97 3.34
CA LYS A 10 9.85 9.43 3.44
C LYS A 10 8.77 10.06 2.56
N ASP A 11 8.63 9.58 1.32
CA ASP A 11 7.62 10.07 0.39
C ASP A 11 6.20 9.75 0.90
N ILE A 12 5.95 8.53 1.36
CA ILE A 12 4.66 8.09 1.92
C ILE A 12 4.24 8.99 3.09
N ASN A 13 5.16 9.28 4.02
CA ASN A 13 4.89 10.12 5.19
C ASN A 13 4.55 11.58 4.85
N SER A 14 4.82 12.02 3.62
CA SER A 14 4.50 13.38 3.16
C SER A 14 3.12 13.50 2.51
N LEU A 15 2.44 12.39 2.23
CA LEU A 15 1.15 12.36 1.55
C LEU A 15 0.00 12.46 2.55
N THR A 16 -1.06 13.19 2.17
CA THR A 16 -2.29 13.24 2.97
C THR A 16 -3.26 12.16 2.49
N SER A 17 -3.83 11.40 3.41
CA SER A 17 -4.67 10.25 3.07
C SER A 17 -5.68 9.93 4.15
N HIS A 18 -6.83 9.41 3.70
CA HIS A 18 -7.93 8.95 4.54
C HIS A 18 -8.29 7.48 4.25
N LEU A 19 -7.30 6.67 3.82
CA LEU A 19 -7.50 5.27 3.43
C LEU A 19 -7.63 4.29 4.61
N HIS A 20 -7.27 4.69 5.83
CA HIS A 20 -7.41 3.83 7.01
C HIS A 20 -8.90 3.61 7.32
N GLU A 21 -9.29 2.35 7.56
CA GLU A 21 -10.69 1.94 7.82
C GLU A 21 -11.71 2.35 6.73
N LYS A 22 -11.23 2.57 5.50
CA LYS A 22 -12.06 2.97 4.35
C LYS A 22 -12.09 1.89 3.28
N ASP A 23 -13.25 1.74 2.63
CA ASP A 23 -13.38 0.91 1.43
C ASP A 23 -12.70 1.58 0.21
N PHE A 24 -12.02 0.78 -0.61
CA PHE A 24 -11.39 1.24 -1.86
C PHE A 24 -12.11 0.61 -3.06
N LEU A 25 -13.10 1.31 -3.60
CA LEU A 25 -13.96 0.79 -4.68
C LEU A 25 -13.58 1.38 -6.04
N LEU A 26 -13.63 2.71 -6.17
CA LEU A 26 -13.46 3.42 -7.44
C LEU A 26 -12.29 4.40 -7.34
N THR A 27 -11.40 4.39 -8.33
CA THR A 27 -10.18 5.22 -8.30
C THR A 27 -10.46 6.72 -8.41
N TRP A 28 -11.53 7.10 -9.11
CA TRP A 28 -11.93 8.51 -9.24
C TRP A 28 -12.56 9.09 -7.97
N GLU A 29 -12.85 8.27 -6.97
CA GLU A 29 -13.27 8.72 -5.63
C GLU A 29 -12.08 8.95 -4.68
N GLN A 30 -10.86 8.67 -5.14
CA GLN A 30 -9.64 8.85 -4.35
C GLN A 30 -8.89 10.10 -4.81
N THR A 31 -8.23 10.75 -3.87
CA THR A 31 -7.36 11.89 -4.15
C THR A 31 -6.07 11.42 -4.84
N PRO A 32 -5.39 12.31 -5.59
CA PRO A 32 -4.09 11.98 -6.18
C PRO A 32 -3.04 11.51 -5.15
N ASP A 33 -3.05 12.09 -3.94
CA ASP A 33 -2.14 11.70 -2.84
C ASP A 33 -2.42 10.27 -2.36
N GLU A 34 -3.70 9.88 -2.22
CA GLU A 34 -4.08 8.52 -1.86
C GLU A 34 -3.66 7.51 -2.94
N LEU A 35 -3.89 7.84 -4.22
CA LEU A 35 -3.44 6.99 -5.33
C LEU A 35 -1.91 6.85 -5.35
N LYS A 36 -1.18 7.95 -5.12
CA LYS A 36 0.27 7.93 -5.02
C LYS A 36 0.75 7.10 -3.83
N GLN A 37 0.08 7.20 -2.68
CA GLN A 37 0.42 6.41 -1.51
C GLN A 37 0.27 4.91 -1.77
N VAL A 38 -0.80 4.48 -2.45
CA VAL A 38 -0.98 3.07 -2.84
C VAL A 38 0.19 2.58 -3.70
N LEU A 39 0.60 3.38 -4.68
CA LEU A 39 1.72 3.03 -5.57
C LEU A 39 3.07 2.98 -4.83
N ASP A 40 3.34 3.95 -3.95
CA ASP A 40 4.59 4.00 -3.19
C ASP A 40 4.68 2.85 -2.16
N VAL A 41 3.57 2.51 -1.51
CA VAL A 41 3.48 1.33 -0.62
C VAL A 41 3.72 0.04 -1.40
N ALA A 42 3.12 -0.11 -2.58
CA ALA A 42 3.35 -1.27 -3.45
C ALA A 42 4.83 -1.40 -3.87
N ALA A 43 5.48 -0.28 -4.21
CA ALA A 43 6.90 -0.24 -4.51
C ALA A 43 7.76 -0.65 -3.29
N ALA A 44 7.41 -0.18 -2.10
CA ALA A 44 8.13 -0.51 -0.87
C ALA A 44 8.03 -2.00 -0.53
N LEU A 45 6.83 -2.59 -0.62
CA LEU A 45 6.61 -4.02 -0.40
C LEU A 45 7.39 -4.88 -1.41
N LYS A 46 7.44 -4.46 -2.68
CA LYS A 46 8.24 -5.13 -3.72
C LYS A 46 9.73 -5.10 -3.39
N ALA A 47 10.26 -3.95 -2.95
CA ALA A 47 11.66 -3.80 -2.58
C ALA A 47 12.02 -4.65 -1.35
N LEU A 48 11.18 -4.65 -0.31
CA LEU A 48 11.38 -5.50 0.87
C LEU A 48 11.40 -6.99 0.50
N ARG A 49 10.50 -7.43 -0.38
CA ARG A 49 10.47 -8.83 -0.83
C ARG A 49 11.71 -9.22 -1.63
N ALA A 50 12.26 -8.32 -2.44
CA ALA A 50 13.49 -8.53 -3.20
C ALA A 50 14.71 -8.76 -2.29
N GLU A 51 14.74 -8.07 -1.14
CA GLU A 51 15.73 -8.24 -0.08
C GLU A 51 15.40 -9.42 0.88
N ASN A 52 14.43 -10.27 0.53
CA ASN A 52 13.98 -11.40 1.33
C ASN A 52 13.47 -11.01 2.75
N ILE A 53 12.93 -9.81 2.90
CA ILE A 53 12.33 -9.32 4.15
C ILE A 53 10.84 -9.65 4.15
N SER A 54 10.37 -10.30 5.22
CA SER A 54 8.95 -10.60 5.42
C SER A 54 8.17 -9.33 5.77
N THR A 55 7.03 -9.12 5.11
CA THR A 55 6.09 -8.01 5.37
C THR A 55 4.80 -8.50 6.02
N LYS A 56 4.86 -9.61 6.76
CA LYS A 56 3.71 -10.17 7.47
C LYS A 56 3.31 -9.24 8.62
N VAL A 57 2.12 -8.66 8.55
CA VAL A 57 1.56 -7.78 9.60
C VAL A 57 0.46 -8.45 10.44
N PHE A 58 -0.12 -9.56 9.98
CA PHE A 58 -1.14 -10.33 10.70
C PHE A 58 -0.62 -11.70 11.11
N ASN A 59 -0.73 -12.06 12.40
CA ASN A 59 -0.40 -13.41 12.90
C ASN A 59 -1.57 -14.39 12.76
N SER A 60 -2.80 -13.88 12.81
CA SER A 60 -4.07 -14.58 12.62
C SER A 60 -5.10 -13.64 11.97
N GLY A 61 -6.20 -14.20 11.45
CA GLY A 61 -7.27 -13.46 10.76
C GLY A 61 -7.76 -14.18 9.50
N LEU A 62 -8.91 -13.75 8.96
CA LEU A 62 -9.49 -14.29 7.72
C LEU A 62 -9.75 -13.15 6.74
N GLY A 63 -9.26 -13.29 5.51
CA GLY A 63 -9.65 -12.46 4.37
C GLY A 63 -10.71 -13.19 3.55
N ILE A 64 -11.92 -12.64 3.47
CA ILE A 64 -13.03 -13.29 2.76
C ILE A 64 -13.00 -12.88 1.30
N SER A 65 -12.89 -13.86 0.40
CA SER A 65 -12.99 -13.64 -1.05
C SER A 65 -14.42 -13.92 -1.49
N VAL A 66 -15.11 -12.89 -1.98
CA VAL A 66 -16.51 -12.98 -2.44
C VAL A 66 -16.50 -12.86 -3.97
N PHE A 67 -16.73 -13.98 -4.64
CA PHE A 67 -16.98 -13.99 -6.09
C PHE A 67 -18.48 -13.86 -6.32
N ARG A 68 -18.85 -12.90 -7.16
CA ARG A 68 -20.20 -12.80 -7.72
C ARG A 68 -20.08 -13.09 -9.21
N ASP A 69 -21.02 -13.86 -9.71
CA ASP A 69 -21.19 -14.12 -11.13
C ASP A 69 -21.57 -12.86 -11.91
#